data_AF-A0A0P6S7H2-F1
#
_entry.id   AF-A0A0P6S7H2-F1
#
_cell.length_a   1.000
_cell.length_b   1.000
_cell.length_c   1.000
_cell.angle_alpha   90.00
_cell.angle_beta   90.00
_cell.angle_gamma   90.00
#
_symmetry.space_group_name_H-M   'P 1'
#
loop_
_entity.id
_entity.type
_entity.pdbx_description
1 polymer ?
#
loop_
_entity_poly.entity_id
_entity_poly.type
_entity_poly.pdbx_seq_one_letter_code
_entity_poly.pdbx_strand_id
1 'polypeptide(L)'
;MTVWQAYPSQGLAQAEQLAQLLTEADAVVVGIGAGMSAADGFTYIGSRFEEAFPDFILKYQFLDMLQASLFQFEDWEEYWAFQSRFVALNYLDQPVGQSYVDLLQILGTKPYHIITTNADNAFWAAGYHPDTVFHIQGEYGLWQCSQHCHQQTYKDDNLIRRMIAEQTQMKIPSHLIPYCPKCGAPFEINKRNEEKGMVEDADFQAQHKRYEDFLSKHEKDKVLYLEIGVGHTTPQFIKHPFWKRVMQNPNALFVSLNHKHYRIPKSIRPQSLELTQDISSLIHQTNQRYFSHLK
;
A
#
# COMPACT_ATOMS: atom_id res chain seq x y z
N MET A 1 -29.92 14.21 7.98
CA MET A 1 -29.24 14.01 9.28
C MET A 1 -28.47 12.72 9.19
N THR A 2 -27.21 12.70 9.63
CA THR A 2 -26.36 11.50 9.57
C THR A 2 -26.89 10.42 10.51
N VAL A 3 -26.71 9.15 10.14
CA VAL A 3 -27.05 8.00 10.98
C VAL A 3 -26.01 7.75 12.09
N TRP A 4 -24.87 8.44 12.01
CA TRP A 4 -23.76 8.34 12.96
C TRP A 4 -23.97 9.26 14.15
N GLN A 5 -23.83 8.71 15.36
CA GLN A 5 -23.87 9.50 16.60
C GLN A 5 -22.52 10.17 16.88
N ALA A 6 -21.42 9.52 16.48
CA ALA A 6 -20.06 10.04 16.64
C ALA A 6 -19.69 11.14 15.62
N TYR A 7 -20.58 11.50 14.69
CA TYR A 7 -20.30 12.49 13.63
C TYR A 7 -21.47 13.46 13.44
N PRO A 8 -21.22 14.77 13.24
CA PRO A 8 -19.92 15.44 13.31
C PRO A 8 -19.46 15.62 14.77
N SER A 9 -18.24 15.20 15.09
CA SER A 9 -17.63 15.43 16.40
C SER A 9 -16.92 16.79 16.45
N GLN A 10 -17.32 17.68 17.36
CA GLN A 10 -16.62 18.96 17.60
C GLN A 10 -15.85 18.90 18.93
N GLY A 11 -14.64 19.48 18.96
CA GLY A 11 -13.86 19.67 20.19
C GLY A 11 -13.10 18.44 20.74
N LEU A 12 -13.22 17.28 20.08
CA LEU A 12 -12.48 16.06 20.45
C LEU A 12 -11.08 16.03 19.80
N ALA A 13 -10.13 15.34 20.45
CA ALA A 13 -8.84 15.04 19.84
C ALA A 13 -8.99 14.11 18.62
N GLN A 14 -8.14 14.23 17.60
CA GLN A 14 -8.25 13.45 16.36
C GLN A 14 -8.31 11.93 16.60
N ALA A 15 -7.48 11.41 17.50
CA ALA A 15 -7.49 9.99 17.85
C ALA A 15 -8.77 9.56 18.60
N GLU A 16 -9.42 10.47 19.35
CA GLU A 16 -10.71 10.18 19.99
C GLU A 16 -11.85 10.17 18.95
N GLN A 17 -11.83 11.12 18.02
CA GLN A 17 -12.76 11.14 16.89
C GLN A 17 -12.65 9.84 16.08
N LEU A 18 -11.42 9.45 15.71
CA LEU A 18 -11.19 8.24 14.95
C LEU A 18 -11.60 6.98 15.72
N ALA A 19 -11.29 6.90 17.02
CA ALA A 19 -11.69 5.76 17.84
C ALA A 19 -13.21 5.61 17.93
N GLN A 20 -13.95 6.71 18.14
CA GLN A 20 -15.43 6.67 18.20
C GLN A 20 -16.06 6.24 16.86
N LEU A 21 -15.55 6.77 15.75
CA LEU A 21 -16.01 6.38 14.40
C LEU A 21 -15.72 4.91 14.12
N LEU A 22 -14.52 4.45 14.46
CA LEU A 22 -14.18 3.03 14.32
C LEU A 22 -15.10 2.17 15.19
N THR A 23 -15.40 2.56 16.43
CA THR A 23 -16.29 1.80 17.32
C THR A 23 -17.71 1.69 16.75
N GLU A 24 -18.28 2.79 16.27
CA GLU A 24 -19.65 2.84 15.73
C GLU A 24 -19.80 2.15 14.37
N ALA A 25 -18.72 2.01 13.60
CA ALA A 25 -18.78 1.43 12.25
C ALA A 25 -19.23 -0.05 12.24
N ASP A 26 -20.18 -0.34 11.35
CA ASP A 26 -20.63 -1.72 11.06
C ASP A 26 -19.53 -2.50 10.31
N ALA A 27 -18.81 -1.81 9.42
CA ALA A 27 -17.70 -2.34 8.64
C ALA A 27 -16.71 -1.24 8.25
N VAL A 28 -15.46 -1.62 7.97
CA VAL A 28 -14.40 -0.68 7.57
C VAL A 28 -13.79 -1.10 6.23
N VAL A 29 -13.77 -0.19 5.26
CA VAL A 29 -13.00 -0.36 4.01
C VAL A 29 -11.76 0.52 4.13
N VAL A 30 -10.59 -0.10 4.19
CA VAL A 30 -9.32 0.61 4.42
C VAL A 30 -8.55 0.73 3.13
N GLY A 31 -8.12 1.94 2.81
CA GLY A 31 -7.28 2.25 1.66
C GLY A 31 -5.92 2.74 2.11
N ILE A 32 -4.87 1.96 1.91
CA ILE A 32 -3.52 2.27 2.41
C ILE A 32 -2.58 2.61 1.26
N GLY A 33 -1.92 3.77 1.37
CA GLY A 33 -0.87 4.22 0.45
C GLY A 33 0.49 4.39 1.13
N ALA A 34 1.45 4.91 0.36
CA ALA A 34 2.85 4.97 0.76
C ALA A 34 3.11 5.82 2.02
N GLY A 35 2.20 6.77 2.33
CA GLY A 35 2.31 7.59 3.53
C GLY A 35 2.26 6.80 4.83
N MET A 36 1.59 5.64 4.86
CA MET A 36 1.56 4.80 6.06
C MET A 36 2.92 4.12 6.31
N SER A 37 3.52 3.52 5.27
CA SER A 37 4.86 2.94 5.36
C SER A 37 5.91 4.01 5.70
N ALA A 38 5.80 5.20 5.11
CA ALA A 38 6.70 6.31 5.41
C ALA A 38 6.60 6.77 6.88
N ALA A 39 5.42 6.71 7.50
CA ALA A 39 5.23 7.06 8.90
C ALA A 39 5.90 6.09 9.88
N ASP A 40 6.08 4.83 9.47
CA ASP A 40 6.88 3.82 10.20
C ASP A 40 8.37 3.85 9.83
N GLY A 41 8.82 4.86 9.08
CA GLY A 41 10.23 5.04 8.70
C GLY A 41 10.66 4.35 7.41
N PHE A 42 9.74 3.71 6.68
CA PHE A 42 10.02 3.10 5.37
C PHE A 42 9.96 4.16 4.26
N THR A 43 10.81 5.18 4.38
CA THR A 43 10.83 6.33 3.49
C THR A 43 11.47 6.00 2.14
N TYR A 44 11.02 6.71 1.11
CA TYR A 44 11.50 6.57 -0.27
C TYR A 44 12.39 7.74 -0.71
N ILE A 45 12.64 8.71 0.16
CA ILE A 45 13.50 9.86 -0.08
C ILE A 45 14.34 10.14 1.18
N GLY A 46 15.50 10.77 1.00
CA GLY A 46 16.45 11.10 2.07
C GLY A 46 17.37 9.94 2.42
N SER A 47 17.89 9.94 3.65
CA SER A 47 19.01 9.08 4.07
C SER A 47 18.81 7.59 3.78
N ARG A 48 17.60 7.05 3.98
CA ARG A 48 17.31 5.64 3.67
C ARG A 48 17.58 5.27 2.20
N PHE A 49 17.27 6.17 1.27
CA PHE A 49 17.57 5.99 -0.15
C PHE A 49 19.04 6.28 -0.46
N GLU A 50 19.57 7.38 0.07
CA GLU A 50 20.95 7.85 -0.15
C GLU A 50 22.00 6.83 0.32
N GLU A 51 21.78 6.20 1.47
CA GLU A 51 22.65 5.16 2.02
C GLU A 51 22.52 3.84 1.27
N ALA A 52 21.32 3.49 0.81
CA ALA A 52 21.06 2.22 0.15
C ALA A 52 21.47 2.20 -1.33
N PHE A 53 21.46 3.35 -2.03
CA PHE A 53 21.71 3.46 -3.47
C PHE A 53 22.67 4.59 -3.88
N PRO A 54 23.79 4.82 -3.17
CA PRO A 54 24.68 5.96 -3.45
C PRO A 54 25.30 5.90 -4.86
N ASP A 55 25.58 4.70 -5.36
CA ASP A 55 26.12 4.43 -6.70
C ASP A 55 25.13 4.81 -7.80
N PHE A 56 23.87 4.36 -7.69
CA PHE A 56 22.82 4.70 -8.65
C PHE A 56 22.44 6.18 -8.60
N ILE A 57 22.44 6.80 -7.41
CA ILE A 57 22.21 8.24 -7.25
C ILE A 57 23.34 9.02 -7.92
N LEU A 58 24.61 8.62 -7.72
CA LEU A 58 25.74 9.29 -8.36
C LEU A 58 25.67 9.21 -9.89
N LYS A 59 25.28 8.06 -10.44
CA LYS A 59 25.18 7.85 -11.90
C LYS A 59 23.99 8.59 -12.52
N TYR A 60 22.81 8.47 -11.93
CA TYR A 60 21.55 8.91 -12.55
C TYR A 60 20.93 10.17 -11.95
N GLN A 61 21.51 10.70 -10.86
CA GLN A 61 20.97 11.86 -10.14
C GLN A 61 19.51 11.65 -9.70
N PHE A 62 19.16 10.42 -9.32
CA PHE A 62 17.81 10.11 -8.83
C PHE A 62 17.49 10.94 -7.59
N LEU A 63 16.28 11.52 -7.57
CA LEU A 63 15.79 12.30 -6.45
C LEU A 63 15.25 11.41 -5.34
N ASP A 64 14.53 10.35 -5.73
CA ASP A 64 13.89 9.43 -4.80
C ASP A 64 13.87 8.00 -5.33
N MET A 65 13.64 7.07 -4.41
CA MET A 65 13.68 5.63 -4.67
C MET A 65 12.51 5.16 -5.54
N LEU A 66 11.37 5.86 -5.52
CA LEU A 66 10.23 5.52 -6.38
C LEU A 66 10.60 5.81 -7.84
N GLN A 67 11.15 6.98 -8.12
CA GLN A 67 11.68 7.35 -9.43
C GLN A 67 12.69 6.30 -9.93
N ALA A 68 13.67 5.94 -9.10
CA ALA A 68 14.68 4.95 -9.45
C ALA A 68 14.07 3.57 -9.75
N SER A 69 13.06 3.13 -8.98
CA SER A 69 12.37 1.85 -9.20
C SER A 69 11.56 1.78 -10.50
N LEU A 70 11.19 2.93 -11.05
CA LEU A 70 10.43 3.07 -12.29
C LEU A 70 11.31 3.37 -13.51
N PHE A 71 12.62 3.59 -13.29
CA PHE A 71 13.55 3.96 -14.35
C PHE A 71 13.76 2.83 -15.36
N GLN A 72 13.96 3.21 -16.63
CA GLN A 72 14.40 2.31 -17.68
C GLN A 72 15.93 2.28 -17.71
N PHE A 73 16.51 1.30 -17.03
CA PHE A 73 17.95 1.08 -16.97
C PHE A 73 18.54 0.69 -18.34
N GLU A 74 19.88 0.78 -18.46
CA GLU A 74 20.59 0.56 -19.73
C GLU A 74 20.40 -0.86 -20.25
N ASP A 75 20.41 -1.84 -19.36
CA ASP A 75 20.25 -3.26 -19.66
C ASP A 75 19.63 -4.03 -18.47
N TRP A 76 19.39 -5.32 -18.69
CA TRP A 76 18.79 -6.20 -17.68
C TRP A 76 19.72 -6.51 -16.52
N GLU A 77 21.04 -6.51 -16.76
CA GLU A 77 22.04 -6.65 -15.72
C GLU A 77 21.96 -5.50 -14.70
N GLU A 78 21.82 -4.26 -15.18
CA GLU A 78 21.69 -3.09 -14.32
C GLU A 78 20.31 -2.99 -13.67
N TYR A 79 19.25 -3.30 -14.42
CA TYR A 79 17.90 -3.42 -13.87
C TYR A 79 17.88 -4.35 -12.65
N TRP A 80 18.41 -5.57 -12.79
CA TRP A 80 18.39 -6.54 -11.70
C TRP A 80 19.39 -6.21 -10.58
N ALA A 81 20.47 -5.49 -10.86
CA ALA A 81 21.35 -4.97 -9.81
C ALA A 81 20.62 -3.98 -8.89
N PHE A 82 19.89 -3.03 -9.47
CA PHE A 82 19.07 -2.10 -8.70
C PHE A 82 17.90 -2.82 -7.99
N GLN A 83 17.10 -3.57 -8.75
CA GLN A 83 15.85 -4.14 -8.25
C GLN A 83 16.09 -5.20 -7.17
N SER A 84 17.16 -5.99 -7.26
CA SER A 84 17.48 -6.97 -6.21
C SER A 84 17.72 -6.30 -4.85
N ARG A 85 18.53 -5.23 -4.81
CA ARG A 85 18.74 -4.41 -3.59
C ARG A 85 17.45 -3.73 -3.13
N PHE A 86 16.65 -3.23 -4.06
CA PHE A 86 15.36 -2.59 -3.77
C PHE A 86 14.37 -3.57 -3.13
N VAL A 87 14.28 -4.79 -3.65
CA VAL A 87 13.45 -5.87 -3.10
C VAL A 87 13.94 -6.30 -1.72
N ALA A 88 15.25 -6.42 -1.51
CA ALA A 88 15.77 -6.72 -0.18
C ALA A 88 15.37 -5.64 0.84
N LEU A 89 15.60 -4.37 0.51
CA LEU A 89 15.34 -3.25 1.41
C LEU A 89 13.85 -3.06 1.76
N ASN A 90 12.95 -3.27 0.80
CA ASN A 90 11.53 -2.94 0.94
C ASN A 90 10.61 -4.17 1.06
N TYR A 91 11.16 -5.39 0.99
CA TYR A 91 10.33 -6.59 1.01
C TYR A 91 10.94 -7.76 1.80
N LEU A 92 12.20 -8.14 1.54
CA LEU A 92 12.78 -9.31 2.23
C LEU A 92 13.20 -8.98 3.67
N ASP A 93 13.85 -7.84 3.86
CA ASP A 93 14.52 -7.50 5.11
C ASP A 93 13.90 -6.26 5.78
N GLN A 94 12.82 -5.69 5.23
CA GLN A 94 12.07 -4.60 5.86
C GLN A 94 11.42 -5.10 7.17
N PRO A 95 11.68 -4.45 8.32
CA PRO A 95 11.14 -4.90 9.60
C PRO A 95 9.65 -4.58 9.73
N VAL A 96 9.01 -5.13 10.78
CA VAL A 96 7.62 -4.81 11.10
C VAL A 96 7.47 -3.33 11.50
N GLY A 97 6.44 -2.67 10.96
CA GLY A 97 6.05 -1.31 11.33
C GLY A 97 4.98 -1.30 12.42
N GLN A 98 5.15 -0.48 13.46
CA GLN A 98 4.26 -0.47 14.62
C GLN A 98 2.85 0.04 14.25
N SER A 99 2.73 0.98 13.32
CA SER A 99 1.42 1.50 12.88
C SER A 99 0.58 0.41 12.22
N TYR A 100 1.20 -0.51 11.47
CA TYR A 100 0.52 -1.66 10.89
C TYR A 100 0.00 -2.62 11.97
N VAL A 101 0.78 -2.87 13.03
CA VAL A 101 0.38 -3.71 14.16
C VAL A 101 -0.78 -3.08 14.94
N ASP A 102 -0.67 -1.80 15.27
CA ASP A 102 -1.68 -1.07 16.04
C ASP A 102 -3.01 -0.99 15.27
N LEU A 103 -2.95 -0.79 13.95
CA LEU A 103 -4.12 -0.81 13.08
C LEU A 103 -4.75 -2.21 13.01
N LEU A 104 -3.95 -3.28 12.92
CA LEU A 104 -4.45 -4.66 12.85
C LEU A 104 -5.26 -5.01 14.09
N GLN A 105 -4.77 -4.62 15.27
CA GLN A 105 -5.47 -4.86 16.53
C GLN A 105 -6.86 -4.21 16.53
N ILE A 106 -6.97 -2.96 16.08
CA ILE A 106 -8.27 -2.26 16.00
C ILE A 106 -9.19 -2.98 15.01
N LEU A 107 -8.72 -3.23 13.79
CA LEU A 107 -9.50 -3.83 12.71
C LEU A 107 -9.96 -5.25 13.05
N GLY A 108 -9.15 -6.03 13.77
CA GLY A 108 -9.47 -7.41 14.18
C GLY A 108 -10.72 -7.55 15.06
N THR A 109 -11.32 -6.44 15.51
CA THR A 109 -12.55 -6.43 16.31
C THR A 109 -13.83 -6.30 15.48
N LYS A 110 -13.76 -6.12 14.16
CA LYS A 110 -14.91 -5.90 13.28
C LYS A 110 -14.67 -6.35 11.83
N PRO A 111 -15.72 -6.45 10.99
CA PRO A 111 -15.55 -6.72 9.57
C PRO A 111 -14.72 -5.62 8.89
N TYR A 112 -13.65 -6.01 8.20
CA TYR A 112 -12.83 -5.09 7.42
C TYR A 112 -12.29 -5.75 6.16
N HIS A 113 -11.92 -4.91 5.18
CA HIS A 113 -11.10 -5.30 4.04
C HIS A 113 -10.18 -4.16 3.65
N ILE A 114 -9.00 -4.51 3.16
CA ILE A 114 -7.95 -3.56 2.80
C ILE A 114 -7.70 -3.62 1.29
N ILE A 115 -7.62 -2.45 0.68
CA ILE A 115 -7.01 -2.26 -0.64
C ILE A 115 -5.77 -1.40 -0.47
N THR A 116 -4.66 -1.79 -1.10
CA THR A 116 -3.41 -1.05 -1.00
C THR A 116 -2.75 -0.84 -2.36
N THR A 117 -2.15 0.33 -2.53
CA THR A 117 -1.24 0.62 -3.65
C THR A 117 0.23 0.40 -3.28
N ASN A 118 0.52 0.00 -2.03
CA ASN A 118 1.86 -0.40 -1.62
C ASN A 118 2.14 -1.81 -2.13
N ALA A 119 3.42 -2.11 -2.28
CA ALA A 119 3.93 -3.41 -2.74
C ALA A 119 5.05 -3.94 -1.82
N ASP A 120 5.23 -3.31 -0.65
CA ASP A 120 6.17 -3.72 0.39
C ASP A 120 5.63 -4.90 1.22
N ASN A 121 6.41 -5.39 2.19
CA ASN A 121 6.04 -6.53 3.01
C ASN A 121 5.20 -6.18 4.26
N ALA A 122 4.77 -4.93 4.44
CA ALA A 122 4.37 -4.43 5.76
C ALA A 122 3.20 -5.21 6.38
N PHE A 123 2.23 -5.61 5.55
CA PHE A 123 1.09 -6.44 5.99
C PHE A 123 1.53 -7.84 6.44
N TRP A 124 2.46 -8.47 5.72
CA TRP A 124 2.98 -9.79 6.04
C TRP A 124 3.83 -9.78 7.31
N ALA A 125 4.72 -8.78 7.44
CA ALA A 125 5.54 -8.59 8.63
C ALA A 125 4.69 -8.32 9.89
N ALA A 126 3.55 -7.62 9.73
CA ALA A 126 2.61 -7.33 10.82
C ALA A 126 1.59 -8.45 11.09
N GLY A 127 1.57 -9.53 10.30
CA GLY A 127 0.71 -10.69 10.52
C GLY A 127 -0.74 -10.54 10.06
N TYR A 128 -1.01 -9.70 9.06
CA TYR A 128 -2.34 -9.62 8.44
C TYR A 128 -2.68 -10.93 7.72
N HIS A 129 -3.95 -11.31 7.76
CA HIS A 129 -4.43 -12.47 7.03
C HIS A 129 -4.46 -12.16 5.51
N PRO A 130 -3.89 -13.01 4.63
CA PRO A 130 -3.84 -12.75 3.18
C PRO A 130 -5.19 -12.50 2.52
N ASP A 131 -6.26 -13.13 3.03
CA ASP A 131 -7.60 -12.95 2.47
C ASP A 131 -8.25 -11.59 2.76
N THR A 132 -7.63 -10.73 3.59
CA THR A 132 -8.18 -9.40 3.93
C THR A 132 -7.48 -8.24 3.24
N VAL A 133 -6.45 -8.51 2.41
CA VAL A 133 -5.66 -7.48 1.73
C VAL A 133 -5.66 -7.71 0.23
N PHE A 134 -5.97 -6.67 -0.53
CA PHE A 134 -5.87 -6.64 -1.99
C PHE A 134 -4.72 -5.73 -2.44
N HIS A 135 -3.66 -6.34 -2.96
CA HIS A 135 -2.48 -5.65 -3.52
C HIS A 135 -2.70 -5.28 -4.99
N ILE A 136 -3.48 -4.22 -5.25
CA ILE A 136 -3.90 -3.83 -6.60
C ILE A 136 -2.72 -3.43 -7.53
N GLN A 137 -1.56 -3.11 -6.94
CA GLN A 137 -0.34 -2.67 -7.63
C GLN A 137 0.75 -3.77 -7.72
N GLY A 138 0.44 -5.00 -7.30
CA GLY A 138 1.40 -6.09 -7.23
C GLY A 138 2.23 -6.05 -5.95
N GLU A 139 3.26 -6.89 -5.89
CA GLU A 139 4.17 -7.01 -4.74
C GLU A 139 5.62 -7.11 -5.21
N TYR A 140 6.55 -6.47 -4.50
CA TYR A 140 7.97 -6.46 -4.89
C TYR A 140 8.63 -7.84 -4.83
N GLY A 141 8.12 -8.75 -4.00
CA GLY A 141 8.57 -10.14 -3.93
C GLY A 141 8.13 -11.01 -5.12
N LEU A 142 7.28 -10.49 -6.02
CA LEU A 142 6.76 -11.21 -7.17
C LEU A 142 7.35 -10.68 -8.48
N TRP A 143 7.47 -11.56 -9.47
CA TRP A 143 7.99 -11.27 -10.80
C TRP A 143 6.93 -11.58 -11.87
N GLN A 144 7.03 -10.89 -12.99
CA GLN A 144 6.18 -11.07 -14.17
C GLN A 144 7.02 -11.11 -15.45
N CYS A 145 6.53 -11.79 -16.48
CA CYS A 145 7.18 -11.74 -17.79
C CYS A 145 7.19 -10.28 -18.29
N SER A 146 8.35 -9.74 -18.67
CA SER A 146 8.45 -8.35 -19.16
C SER A 146 7.64 -8.08 -20.44
N GLN A 147 7.28 -9.14 -21.17
CA GLN A 147 6.41 -9.09 -22.35
C GLN A 147 4.95 -9.44 -22.04
N HIS A 148 4.60 -9.70 -20.78
CA HIS A 148 3.23 -10.04 -20.33
C HIS A 148 2.60 -11.19 -21.14
N CYS A 149 3.41 -12.17 -21.57
CA CYS A 149 2.95 -13.20 -22.50
C CYS A 149 1.92 -14.19 -21.93
N HIS A 150 1.79 -14.25 -20.60
CA HIS A 150 0.78 -15.06 -19.89
C HIS A 150 0.56 -14.52 -18.47
N GLN A 151 -0.59 -14.86 -17.88
CA GLN A 151 -1.01 -14.36 -16.58
C GLN A 151 -0.55 -15.26 -15.42
N GLN A 152 0.73 -15.16 -15.06
CA GLN A 152 1.33 -15.89 -13.93
C GLN A 152 2.47 -15.08 -13.31
N THR A 153 2.48 -14.96 -11.98
CA THR A 153 3.63 -14.41 -11.25
C THR A 153 4.59 -15.51 -10.78
N TYR A 154 5.83 -15.13 -10.50
CA TYR A 154 6.92 -16.00 -10.06
C TYR A 154 7.67 -15.36 -8.89
N LYS A 155 8.43 -16.15 -8.11
CA LYS A 155 9.33 -15.62 -7.08
C LYS A 155 10.52 -16.54 -6.83
N ASP A 156 11.67 -15.97 -6.48
CA ASP A 156 12.84 -16.68 -5.98
C ASP A 156 13.73 -15.75 -5.14
N ASP A 157 13.51 -15.76 -3.82
CA ASP A 157 14.20 -14.89 -2.87
C ASP A 157 15.70 -15.25 -2.76
N ASN A 158 16.09 -16.51 -3.04
CA ASN A 158 17.49 -16.92 -3.05
C ASN A 158 18.23 -16.31 -4.24
N LEU A 159 17.58 -16.25 -5.41
CA LEU A 159 18.17 -15.60 -6.58
C LEU A 159 18.33 -14.09 -6.37
N ILE A 160 17.37 -13.42 -5.71
CA ILE A 160 17.54 -12.01 -5.29
C ILE A 160 18.79 -11.84 -4.42
N ARG A 161 18.96 -12.69 -3.39
CA ARG A 161 20.15 -12.61 -2.51
C ARG A 161 21.45 -12.87 -3.26
N ARG A 162 21.46 -13.78 -4.25
CA ARG A 162 22.63 -14.00 -5.12
C ARG A 162 22.94 -12.80 -6.00
N MET A 163 21.94 -12.16 -6.60
CA MET A 163 22.13 -10.92 -7.37
C MET A 163 22.76 -9.81 -6.52
N ILE A 164 22.37 -9.69 -5.24
CA ILE A 164 22.97 -8.71 -4.32
C ILE A 164 24.42 -9.07 -4.01
N ALA A 165 24.71 -10.34 -3.74
CA ALA A 165 26.05 -10.80 -3.37
C ALA A 165 27.05 -10.79 -4.54
N GLU A 166 26.58 -11.05 -5.76
CA GLU A 166 27.43 -11.24 -6.94
C GLU A 166 27.48 -9.99 -7.85
N GLN A 167 26.66 -8.96 -7.63
CA GLN A 167 26.72 -7.74 -8.45
C GLN A 167 28.02 -6.95 -8.22
N THR A 168 28.54 -6.37 -9.29
CA THR A 168 29.67 -5.43 -9.24
C THR A 168 29.43 -4.29 -10.21
N GLN A 169 29.85 -3.07 -9.86
CA GLN A 169 29.72 -1.88 -10.72
C GLN A 169 28.29 -1.69 -11.27
N MET A 170 27.28 -1.82 -10.40
CA MET A 170 25.84 -1.71 -10.73
C MET A 170 25.33 -2.75 -11.75
N LYS A 171 26.02 -3.89 -11.94
CA LYS A 171 25.56 -4.97 -12.84
C LYS A 171 25.64 -6.34 -12.16
N ILE A 172 24.60 -7.15 -12.35
CA ILE A 172 24.66 -8.58 -12.00
C ILE A 172 25.41 -9.36 -13.09
N PRO A 173 26.01 -10.52 -12.79
CA PRO A 173 26.44 -11.46 -13.83
C PRO A 173 25.26 -11.87 -14.72
N SER A 174 25.41 -11.82 -16.06
CA SER A 174 24.32 -12.06 -17.01
C SER A 174 23.63 -13.42 -16.85
N HIS A 175 24.35 -14.44 -16.37
CA HIS A 175 23.79 -15.77 -16.12
C HIS A 175 22.79 -15.82 -14.94
N LEU A 176 22.71 -14.75 -14.14
CA LEU A 176 21.71 -14.60 -13.07
C LEU A 176 20.42 -13.94 -13.53
N ILE A 177 20.36 -13.41 -14.76
CA ILE A 177 19.11 -12.82 -15.28
C ILE A 177 18.05 -13.94 -15.34
N PRO A 178 16.89 -13.76 -14.67
CA PRO A 178 15.84 -14.76 -14.69
C PRO A 178 14.98 -14.56 -15.94
N TYR A 179 14.63 -15.65 -16.62
CA TYR A 179 13.90 -15.63 -17.89
C TYR A 179 12.56 -16.37 -17.80
N CYS A 180 11.57 -15.83 -18.49
CA CYS A 180 10.25 -16.41 -18.63
C CYS A 180 10.32 -17.78 -19.32
N PRO A 181 9.77 -18.84 -18.71
CA PRO A 181 9.82 -20.19 -19.29
C PRO A 181 8.91 -20.37 -20.51
N LYS A 182 8.07 -19.38 -20.85
CA LYS A 182 7.13 -19.46 -21.99
C LYS A 182 7.68 -18.82 -23.26
N CYS A 183 8.32 -17.67 -23.15
CA CYS A 183 8.78 -16.90 -24.31
C CYS A 183 10.28 -16.56 -24.30
N GLY A 184 11.01 -16.89 -23.22
CA GLY A 184 12.43 -16.57 -23.09
C GLY A 184 12.74 -15.09 -22.85
N ALA A 185 11.74 -14.21 -22.71
CA ALA A 185 11.97 -12.83 -22.33
C ALA A 185 12.42 -12.74 -20.85
N PRO A 186 13.24 -11.75 -20.46
CA PRO A 186 13.58 -11.54 -19.05
C PRO A 186 12.34 -11.33 -18.19
N PHE A 187 12.40 -11.79 -16.95
CA PHE A 187 11.45 -11.38 -15.93
C PHE A 187 11.72 -9.93 -15.51
N GLU A 188 10.69 -9.29 -14.98
CA GLU A 188 10.74 -8.00 -14.28
C GLU A 188 9.92 -8.11 -12.99
N ILE A 189 10.07 -7.17 -12.06
CA ILE A 189 9.23 -7.09 -10.86
C ILE A 189 7.75 -6.94 -11.25
N ASN A 190 6.85 -7.63 -10.55
CA ASN A 190 5.42 -7.50 -10.70
C ASN A 190 4.98 -6.11 -10.21
N LYS A 191 4.85 -5.19 -11.16
CA LYS A 191 4.46 -3.81 -10.92
C LYS A 191 3.54 -3.34 -12.05
N ARG A 192 2.60 -2.46 -11.72
CA ARG A 192 1.71 -1.87 -12.73
C ARG A 192 2.40 -0.71 -13.45
N ASN A 193 2.48 -0.83 -14.76
CA ASN A 193 2.85 0.22 -15.69
C ASN A 193 1.58 0.85 -16.31
N GLU A 194 1.59 2.16 -16.57
CA GLU A 194 0.43 2.87 -17.13
C GLU A 194 0.07 2.40 -18.56
N GLU A 195 1.07 2.12 -19.40
CA GLU A 195 0.86 1.74 -20.80
C GLU A 195 0.60 0.24 -20.96
N LYS A 196 1.35 -0.60 -20.23
CA LYS A 196 1.31 -2.06 -20.37
C LYS A 196 0.36 -2.76 -19.39
N GLY A 197 -0.07 -2.06 -18.35
CA GLY A 197 -0.79 -2.67 -17.24
C GLY A 197 0.13 -3.48 -16.32
N MET A 198 -0.37 -4.59 -15.80
CA MET A 198 0.33 -5.50 -14.91
C MET A 198 -0.08 -6.93 -15.26
N VAL A 199 0.79 -7.90 -14.99
CA VAL A 199 0.35 -9.31 -14.95
C VAL A 199 -0.53 -9.52 -13.72
N GLU A 200 -1.74 -9.99 -13.96
CA GLU A 200 -2.80 -10.23 -12.97
C GLU A 200 -3.17 -11.71 -13.01
N ASP A 201 -2.46 -12.51 -12.21
CA ASP A 201 -2.65 -13.96 -12.16
C ASP A 201 -3.91 -14.37 -11.37
N ALA A 202 -4.08 -15.68 -11.18
CA ALA A 202 -5.24 -16.23 -10.49
C ALA A 202 -5.38 -15.72 -9.04
N ASP A 203 -4.27 -15.47 -8.32
CA ASP A 203 -4.34 -14.97 -6.95
C ASP A 203 -4.74 -13.50 -6.93
N PHE A 204 -4.21 -12.68 -7.84
CA PHE A 204 -4.68 -11.30 -8.00
C PHE A 204 -6.20 -11.22 -8.23
N GLN A 205 -6.73 -12.07 -9.12
CA GLN A 205 -8.17 -12.12 -9.38
C GLN A 205 -8.96 -12.60 -8.16
N ALA A 206 -8.40 -13.51 -7.36
CA ALA A 206 -9.02 -13.97 -6.11
C ALA A 206 -9.05 -12.86 -5.04
N GLN A 207 -7.96 -12.10 -4.88
CA GLN A 207 -7.90 -10.93 -4.00
C GLN A 207 -8.93 -9.88 -4.43
N HIS A 208 -8.96 -9.52 -5.72
CA HIS A 208 -9.92 -8.58 -6.28
C HIS A 208 -11.36 -9.02 -6.03
N LYS A 209 -11.66 -10.31 -6.23
CA LYS A 209 -12.99 -10.86 -5.96
C LYS A 209 -13.37 -10.73 -4.48
N ARG A 210 -12.48 -11.09 -3.55
CA ARG A 210 -12.76 -10.97 -2.11
C ARG A 210 -13.05 -9.52 -1.71
N TYR A 211 -12.31 -8.57 -2.28
CA TYR A 211 -12.54 -7.15 -2.06
C TYR A 211 -13.91 -6.70 -2.59
N GLU A 212 -14.26 -7.02 -3.84
CA GLU A 212 -15.57 -6.64 -4.41
C GLU A 212 -16.75 -7.34 -3.71
N ASP A 213 -16.58 -8.59 -3.28
CA ASP A 213 -17.58 -9.31 -2.47
C ASP A 213 -17.80 -8.60 -1.12
N PHE A 214 -16.72 -8.13 -0.47
CA PHE A 214 -16.83 -7.34 0.77
C PHE A 214 -17.55 -6.01 0.55
N LEU A 215 -17.21 -5.28 -0.52
CA LEU A 215 -17.88 -4.03 -0.86
C LEU A 215 -19.38 -4.24 -1.14
N SER A 216 -19.73 -5.29 -1.87
CA SER A 216 -21.12 -5.62 -2.19
C SER A 216 -21.92 -6.01 -0.96
N LYS A 217 -21.31 -6.77 -0.04
CA LYS A 217 -21.93 -7.18 1.22
C LYS A 217 -22.31 -5.99 2.12
N HIS A 218 -21.50 -4.93 2.11
CA HIS A 218 -21.62 -3.78 3.01
C HIS A 218 -22.17 -2.52 2.32
N GLU A 219 -22.80 -2.63 1.15
CA GLU A 219 -23.20 -1.47 0.32
C GLU A 219 -24.10 -0.45 1.06
N LYS A 220 -24.90 -0.89 2.04
CA LYS A 220 -25.91 -0.08 2.75
C LYS A 220 -25.60 0.18 4.23
N ASP A 221 -24.55 -0.44 4.76
CA ASP A 221 -24.21 -0.39 6.18
C ASP A 221 -23.60 0.97 6.55
N LYS A 222 -23.38 1.20 7.86
CA LYS A 222 -22.51 2.29 8.35
C LYS A 222 -21.04 1.95 8.05
N VAL A 223 -20.66 2.12 6.79
CA VAL A 223 -19.30 1.83 6.33
C VAL A 223 -18.39 3.03 6.53
N LEU A 224 -17.26 2.80 7.21
CA LEU A 224 -16.17 3.75 7.29
C LEU A 224 -15.17 3.48 6.17
N TYR A 225 -15.07 4.40 5.21
CA TYR A 225 -14.01 4.41 4.19
C TYR A 225 -12.80 5.16 4.76
N LEU A 226 -11.85 4.40 5.30
CA LEU A 226 -10.66 4.91 5.98
C LEU A 226 -9.47 4.95 5.01
N GLU A 227 -9.09 6.15 4.57
CA GLU A 227 -7.96 6.39 3.68
C GLU A 227 -6.72 6.79 4.49
N ILE A 228 -5.63 6.04 4.41
CA ILE A 228 -4.41 6.26 5.20
C ILE A 228 -3.22 6.50 4.28
N GLY A 229 -2.65 7.71 4.34
CA GLY A 229 -1.41 8.02 3.63
C GLY A 229 -1.50 7.93 2.09
N VAL A 230 -2.70 8.05 1.51
CA VAL A 230 -2.91 7.99 0.06
C VAL A 230 -2.72 9.37 -0.56
N GLY A 231 -1.70 9.49 -1.41
CA GLY A 231 -1.37 10.69 -2.16
C GLY A 231 -2.17 10.87 -3.45
N HIS A 232 -1.56 11.55 -4.43
CA HIS A 232 -2.18 11.86 -5.73
C HIS A 232 -1.47 11.21 -6.93
N THR A 233 -0.56 10.25 -6.68
CA THR A 233 0.19 9.55 -7.73
C THR A 233 -0.71 8.68 -8.58
N THR A 234 -1.59 7.90 -7.95
CA THR A 234 -2.51 6.98 -8.63
C THR A 234 -3.91 7.01 -7.98
N PRO A 235 -4.59 8.17 -7.98
CA PRO A 235 -5.83 8.36 -7.23
C PRO A 235 -6.98 7.48 -7.72
N GLN A 236 -6.87 6.91 -8.93
CA GLN A 236 -7.85 6.00 -9.52
C GLN A 236 -8.04 4.68 -8.77
N PHE A 237 -7.09 4.24 -7.93
CA PHE A 237 -7.17 2.93 -7.27
C PHE A 237 -7.87 2.97 -5.90
N ILE A 238 -7.70 4.05 -5.14
CA ILE A 238 -8.26 4.15 -3.77
C ILE A 238 -9.09 5.43 -3.62
N LYS A 239 -8.47 6.60 -3.79
CA LYS A 239 -9.06 7.90 -3.49
C LYS A 239 -10.37 8.15 -4.25
N HIS A 240 -10.35 8.05 -5.57
CA HIS A 240 -11.54 8.27 -6.40
C HIS A 240 -12.62 7.19 -6.19
N PRO A 241 -12.29 5.88 -6.14
CA PRO A 241 -13.26 4.84 -5.78
C PRO A 241 -13.92 5.07 -4.42
N PHE A 242 -13.15 5.43 -3.38
CA PHE A 242 -13.70 5.70 -2.05
C PHE A 242 -14.69 6.86 -2.08
N TRP A 243 -14.35 7.96 -2.77
CA TRP A 243 -15.28 9.08 -2.93
C TRP A 243 -16.57 8.67 -3.63
N LYS A 244 -16.49 7.83 -4.67
CA LYS A 244 -17.65 7.33 -5.39
C LYS A 244 -18.53 6.46 -4.48
N ARG A 245 -17.94 5.55 -3.70
CA ARG A 245 -18.68 4.68 -2.79
C ARG A 245 -19.39 5.46 -1.69
N VAL A 246 -18.72 6.47 -1.10
CA VAL A 246 -19.32 7.35 -0.08
C VAL A 246 -20.45 8.18 -0.67
N MET A 247 -20.33 8.63 -1.92
CA MET A 247 -21.40 9.34 -2.63
C MET A 247 -22.63 8.45 -2.91
N GLN A 248 -22.42 7.13 -3.07
CA GLN A 248 -23.47 6.16 -3.36
C GLN A 248 -24.17 5.64 -2.10
N ASN A 249 -23.51 5.67 -0.95
CA ASN A 249 -24.07 5.25 0.34
C ASN A 249 -24.23 6.46 1.28
N PRO A 250 -25.46 6.99 1.49
CA PRO A 250 -25.72 8.09 2.42
C PRO A 250 -25.35 7.80 3.89
N ASN A 251 -25.19 6.53 4.25
CA ASN A 251 -24.80 6.08 5.58
C ASN A 251 -23.27 5.93 5.73
N ALA A 252 -22.49 6.06 4.65
CA ALA A 252 -21.04 5.93 4.72
C ALA A 252 -20.37 7.22 5.18
N LEU A 253 -19.18 7.08 5.78
CA LEU A 253 -18.26 8.19 6.05
C LEU A 253 -16.93 7.96 5.38
N PHE A 254 -16.31 9.06 4.94
CA PHE A 254 -14.94 9.12 4.45
C PHE A 254 -14.05 9.74 5.53
N VAL A 255 -13.00 9.04 5.94
CA VAL A 255 -11.98 9.60 6.85
C VAL A 255 -10.62 9.47 6.20
N SER A 256 -9.94 10.60 6.01
CA SER A 256 -8.58 10.63 5.44
C SER A 256 -7.57 10.99 6.52
N LEU A 257 -6.57 10.13 6.71
CA LEU A 257 -5.38 10.38 7.51
C LEU A 257 -4.28 10.87 6.59
N ASN A 258 -4.15 12.19 6.50
CA ASN A 258 -3.17 12.83 5.64
C ASN A 258 -2.83 14.24 6.14
N HIS A 259 -1.54 14.57 6.19
CA HIS A 259 -1.10 15.92 6.52
C HIS A 259 -1.33 16.92 5.37
N LYS A 260 -1.52 16.43 4.13
CA LYS A 260 -1.85 17.26 2.96
C LYS A 260 -3.35 17.35 2.79
N HIS A 261 -3.85 18.56 2.55
CA HIS A 261 -5.24 18.81 2.24
C HIS A 261 -5.53 18.55 0.76
N TYR A 262 -6.26 17.47 0.48
CA TYR A 262 -6.78 17.19 -0.86
C TYR A 262 -8.23 17.63 -0.92
N ARG A 263 -8.56 18.49 -1.88
CA ARG A 263 -9.91 19.07 -1.99
C ARG A 263 -10.97 17.98 -2.19
N ILE A 264 -11.74 17.71 -1.14
CA ILE A 264 -12.85 16.75 -1.16
C ILE A 264 -13.99 17.25 -2.07
N PRO A 265 -14.58 16.36 -2.93
CA PRO A 265 -15.73 16.69 -3.76
C PRO A 265 -16.90 17.24 -2.95
N LYS A 266 -17.57 18.29 -3.47
CA LYS A 266 -18.66 18.98 -2.76
C LYS A 266 -19.75 18.03 -2.26
N SER A 267 -20.07 16.99 -3.03
CA SER A 267 -21.13 16.03 -2.74
C SER A 267 -20.91 15.19 -1.49
N ILE A 268 -19.66 14.93 -1.08
CA ILE A 268 -19.34 14.09 0.07
C ILE A 268 -18.76 14.86 1.27
N ARG A 269 -18.61 16.18 1.18
CA ARG A 269 -18.11 17.00 2.30
C ARG A 269 -18.88 16.80 3.60
N PRO A 270 -20.23 16.70 3.61
CA PRO A 270 -20.97 16.42 4.84
C PRO A 270 -20.77 15.01 5.39
N GLN A 271 -20.07 14.13 4.67
CA GLN A 271 -19.74 12.75 5.05
C GLN A 271 -18.22 12.57 5.23
N SER A 272 -17.44 13.65 5.32
CA SER A 272 -15.98 13.57 5.30
C SER A 272 -15.32 14.18 6.53
N LEU A 273 -14.20 13.58 6.95
CA LEU A 273 -13.31 14.08 7.99
C LEU A 273 -11.85 13.95 7.54
N GLU A 274 -11.08 15.02 7.66
CA GLU A 274 -9.63 15.02 7.44
C GLU A 274 -8.92 15.06 8.79
N LEU A 275 -8.07 14.06 9.04
CA LEU A 275 -7.21 13.96 10.22
C LEU A 275 -5.76 14.18 9.78
N THR A 276 -5.15 15.23 10.31
CA THR A 276 -3.86 15.77 9.83
C THR A 276 -2.68 15.46 10.73
N GLN A 277 -2.91 14.86 11.91
CA GLN A 277 -1.85 14.40 12.80
C GLN A 277 -0.97 13.36 12.08
N ASP A 278 0.31 13.28 12.47
CA ASP A 278 1.21 12.24 12.01
C ASP A 278 0.56 10.84 12.13
N ILE A 279 0.65 10.04 11.07
CA ILE A 279 -0.10 8.79 10.93
C ILE A 279 0.28 7.80 12.03
N SER A 280 1.58 7.64 12.31
CA SER A 280 2.05 6.70 13.33
C SER A 280 1.55 7.09 14.71
N SER A 281 1.73 8.36 15.07
CA SER A 281 1.25 8.92 16.32
C SER A 281 -0.27 8.82 16.46
N LEU A 282 -1.02 9.10 15.40
CA LEU A 282 -2.48 9.08 15.39
C LEU A 282 -3.02 7.67 15.54
N ILE A 283 -2.49 6.69 14.80
CA ILE A 283 -2.93 5.30 14.88
C ILE A 283 -2.61 4.73 16.27
N HIS A 284 -1.41 4.96 16.79
CA HIS A 284 -1.02 4.50 18.12
C HIS A 284 -1.94 5.02 19.22
N GLN A 285 -2.19 6.34 19.22
CA GLN A 285 -3.08 6.98 20.18
C GLN A 285 -4.55 6.57 20.00
N THR A 286 -4.98 6.26 18.78
CA THR A 286 -6.31 5.74 18.49
C THR A 286 -6.46 4.33 19.05
N ASN A 287 -5.46 3.46 18.87
CA ASN A 287 -5.44 2.11 19.42
C ASN A 287 -5.63 2.12 20.94
N GLN A 288 -4.86 2.95 21.65
CA GLN A 288 -4.98 3.11 23.10
C GLN A 288 -6.39 3.53 23.53
N ARG A 289 -6.97 4.52 22.84
CA ARG A 289 -8.33 5.03 23.15
C ARG A 289 -9.41 4.00 22.81
N TYR A 290 -9.32 3.36 21.64
CA TYR A 290 -10.27 2.36 21.16
C TYR A 290 -10.48 1.24 22.19
N PHE A 291 -9.38 0.69 22.71
CA PHE A 291 -9.45 -0.38 23.71
C PHE A 291 -9.71 0.11 25.15
N SER A 292 -9.54 1.40 25.43
CA SER A 292 -9.95 1.98 26.72
C SER A 292 -11.48 2.08 26.86
N HIS A 293 -12.21 2.25 25.76
CA HIS A 293 -13.67 2.34 25.75
C HIS A 293 -14.39 0.99 25.69
N LEU A 294 -13.67 -0.11 25.43
CA LEU A 294 -14.22 -1.47 25.40
C LEU A 294 -14.15 -2.21 26.74
N LYS A 295 -13.51 -1.61 27.76
CA LYS A 295 -13.48 -2.10 29.15
C LYS A 295 -14.54 -1.41 29.99
#